data_AF-A0A0P0Y3K4-F1
#
_entry.id   AF-A0A0P0Y3K4-F1
#
_cell.length_a   1.000
_cell.length_b   1.000
_cell.length_c   1.000
_cell.angle_alpha   90.00
_cell.angle_beta   90.00
_cell.angle_gamma   90.00
#
_symmetry.space_group_name_H-M   'P 1'
#
loop_
_entity.id
_entity.type
_entity.pdbx_description
1 polymer ?
#
loop_
_entity_poly.entity_id
_entity_poly.type
_entity_poly.pdbx_seq_one_letter_code
_entity_poly.pdbx_strand_id
1 'polypeptide(L)'
;MVGRTCHLSLPTRDTALLAVTGSLAAAAATASIAKHLAQPAQPWGMERELAAEKHVRYIVTMEKKKDSFESLVMEHIRLNGAYWGLTTLDLLHKLHAVEADEFIEWIMSCYHPDQVDWGGNVGHDAHVLYTLSAGQVLCLFDRLDALDVDKVADCILHY
;
A
#
# COMPACT_ATOMS: atom_id res chain seq x y z
N MET A 1 -41.99 46.30 -17.41
CA MET A 1 -43.42 45.93 -17.43
C MET A 1 -43.62 44.90 -18.54
N VAL A 2 -44.61 44.01 -18.36
CA VAL A 2 -44.91 42.80 -19.13
C VAL A 2 -44.19 41.56 -18.60
N GLY A 3 -44.95 40.81 -17.81
CA GLY A 3 -44.54 39.59 -17.13
C GLY A 3 -44.33 38.42 -18.07
N ARG A 4 -43.43 37.53 -17.67
CA ARG A 4 -43.41 36.14 -18.13
C ARG A 4 -43.92 35.29 -16.98
N THR A 5 -45.16 34.86 -17.13
CA THR A 5 -45.77 33.76 -16.38
C THR A 5 -44.97 32.49 -16.65
N CYS A 6 -44.01 32.17 -15.77
CA CYS A 6 -43.40 30.86 -15.75
C CYS A 6 -44.44 29.88 -15.19
N HIS A 7 -45.00 29.06 -16.07
CA HIS A 7 -45.80 27.91 -15.71
C HIS A 7 -44.94 26.95 -14.87
N LEU A 8 -45.08 27.00 -13.54
CA LEU A 8 -44.65 25.90 -12.69
C LEU A 8 -45.58 24.72 -12.97
N SER A 9 -45.08 23.77 -13.75
CA SER A 9 -45.64 22.45 -13.91
C SER A 9 -45.64 21.74 -12.56
N LEU A 10 -46.84 21.40 -12.08
CA LEU A 10 -47.06 20.61 -10.87
C LEU A 10 -46.34 19.25 -11.02
N PRO A 11 -45.53 18.82 -10.04
CA PRO A 11 -44.81 17.55 -10.11
C PRO A 11 -45.79 16.39 -10.22
N THR A 12 -45.60 15.55 -11.24
CA THR A 12 -46.33 14.30 -11.43
C THR A 12 -45.97 13.30 -10.33
N ARG A 13 -46.93 12.42 -10.01
CA ARG A 13 -46.92 11.43 -8.92
C ARG A 13 -45.70 10.50 -8.89
N ASP A 14 -44.88 10.45 -9.93
CA ASP A 14 -43.71 9.56 -10.02
C ASP A 14 -42.51 10.03 -9.19
N THR A 15 -42.45 11.33 -8.84
CA THR A 15 -41.36 11.86 -8.00
C THR A 15 -41.45 11.45 -6.53
N ALA A 16 -42.64 11.12 -6.03
CA ALA A 16 -42.83 10.70 -4.65
C ALA A 16 -42.27 9.29 -4.37
N LEU A 17 -42.23 8.41 -5.37
CA LEU A 17 -41.78 7.02 -5.18
C LEU A 17 -40.25 6.92 -5.04
N LEU A 18 -39.49 7.80 -5.71
CA LEU A 18 -38.02 7.86 -5.62
C LEU A 18 -37.52 8.41 -4.27
N ALA A 19 -38.32 9.23 -3.56
CA ALA A 19 -37.94 9.73 -2.24
C ALA A 19 -38.09 8.65 -1.14
N VAL A 20 -38.97 7.66 -1.31
CA VAL A 20 -39.17 6.58 -0.33
C VAL A 20 -38.08 5.52 -0.43
N THR A 21 -37.51 5.26 -1.61
CA THR A 21 -36.45 4.25 -1.79
C THR A 21 -35.12 4.68 -1.15
N GLY A 22 -34.82 5.98 -1.08
CA GLY A 22 -33.62 6.50 -0.40
C GLY A 22 -33.62 6.28 1.12
N SER A 23 -34.79 6.16 1.74
CA SER A 23 -34.93 6.03 3.20
C SER A 23 -34.53 4.63 3.71
N LEU A 24 -34.80 3.56 2.94
CA LEU A 24 -34.42 2.21 3.35
C LEU A 24 -32.90 1.97 3.32
N ALA A 25 -32.18 2.54 2.34
CA ALA A 25 -30.73 2.38 2.25
C ALA A 25 -30.01 3.05 3.42
N ALA A 26 -30.47 4.24 3.84
CA ALA A 26 -29.93 4.92 5.01
C ALA A 26 -30.21 4.14 6.31
N ALA A 27 -31.40 3.55 6.45
CA ALA A 27 -31.76 2.73 7.62
C ALA A 27 -30.94 1.43 7.74
N ALA A 28 -30.61 0.78 6.62
CA ALA A 28 -29.75 -0.41 6.63
C ALA A 28 -28.30 -0.06 7.03
N ALA A 29 -27.78 1.07 6.54
CA ALA A 29 -26.44 1.55 6.89
C ALA A 29 -26.34 1.92 8.39
N THR A 30 -27.35 2.60 8.94
CA THR A 30 -27.37 2.93 10.38
C THR A 30 -27.55 1.69 11.26
N ALA A 31 -28.33 0.70 10.84
CA ALA A 31 -28.47 -0.56 11.57
C ALA A 31 -27.15 -1.36 11.62
N SER A 32 -26.35 -1.34 10.54
CA SER A 32 -25.03 -1.97 10.53
C SER A 32 -24.04 -1.24 11.44
N ILE A 33 -24.04 0.09 11.42
CA ILE A 33 -23.19 0.91 12.30
C ILE A 33 -23.61 0.71 13.77
N ALA A 34 -24.92 0.72 14.07
CA ALA A 34 -25.43 0.48 15.42
C ALA A 34 -25.06 -0.92 15.95
N LYS A 35 -25.07 -1.95 15.10
CA LYS A 35 -24.55 -3.28 15.47
C LYS A 35 -23.06 -3.27 15.79
N HIS A 36 -22.27 -2.44 15.12
CA HIS A 36 -20.83 -2.33 15.38
C HIS A 36 -20.54 -1.55 16.67
N LEU A 37 -21.32 -0.50 16.95
CA LEU A 37 -21.21 0.31 18.17
C LEU A 37 -21.73 -0.41 19.42
N ALA A 38 -22.66 -1.36 19.25
CA ALA A 38 -23.21 -2.17 20.35
C ALA A 38 -22.37 -3.41 20.67
N GLN A 39 -21.19 -3.60 20.06
CA GLN A 39 -20.33 -4.70 20.44
C GLN A 39 -19.73 -4.41 21.84
N PRO A 40 -19.96 -5.29 22.83
CA PRO A 40 -19.36 -5.12 24.15
C PRO A 40 -17.84 -5.08 24.00
N ALA A 41 -17.19 -4.17 24.74
CA ALA A 41 -15.74 -4.04 24.77
C ALA A 41 -15.13 -5.42 24.97
N GLN A 42 -14.41 -5.89 23.94
CA GLN A 42 -13.88 -7.24 23.90
C GLN A 42 -12.87 -7.37 25.06
N PRO A 43 -12.95 -8.43 25.88
CA PRO A 43 -12.01 -8.63 26.98
C PRO A 43 -10.57 -8.64 26.44
N TRP A 44 -9.67 -7.93 27.12
CA TRP A 44 -8.25 -7.74 26.77
C TRP A 44 -7.39 -9.02 26.84
N GLY A 45 -7.94 -10.20 26.55
CA GLY A 45 -7.25 -11.48 26.73
C GLY A 45 -7.62 -12.54 25.70
N MET A 46 -8.23 -12.17 24.58
CA MET A 46 -8.44 -13.10 23.47
C MET A 46 -7.18 -13.09 22.61
N GLU A 47 -6.31 -14.09 22.79
CA GLU A 47 -5.22 -14.41 21.86
C GLU A 47 -5.83 -14.53 20.46
N ARG A 48 -5.68 -13.50 19.64
CA ARG A 48 -6.16 -13.53 18.27
C ARG A 48 -5.09 -14.22 17.43
N GLU A 49 -5.47 -15.32 16.82
CA GLU A 49 -4.62 -15.99 15.84
C GLU A 49 -4.30 -15.01 14.70
N LEU A 50 -3.00 -14.82 14.44
CA LEU A 50 -2.54 -13.99 13.34
C LEU A 50 -3.04 -14.59 12.02
N ALA A 51 -3.77 -13.80 11.23
CA ALA A 51 -4.25 -14.22 9.92
C ALA A 51 -3.12 -14.18 8.87
N ALA A 52 -2.02 -14.91 9.11
CA ALA A 52 -0.77 -14.87 8.35
C ALA A 52 -1.00 -15.02 6.83
N GLU A 53 -1.83 -15.99 6.42
CA GLU A 53 -2.13 -16.24 5.02
C GLU A 53 -2.86 -15.07 4.33
N LYS A 54 -3.58 -14.23 5.08
CA LYS A 54 -4.16 -12.99 4.53
C LYS A 54 -3.10 -11.93 4.30
N HIS A 55 -2.12 -11.80 5.19
CA HIS A 55 -0.99 -10.88 5.03
C HIS A 55 -0.12 -11.28 3.84
N VAL A 56 0.24 -12.57 3.74
CA VAL A 56 1.02 -13.10 2.61
C VAL A 56 0.31 -12.84 1.29
N ARG A 57 -0.98 -13.16 1.20
CA ARG A 57 -1.79 -12.90 0.01
C ARG A 57 -1.82 -11.42 -0.34
N TYR A 58 -1.98 -10.54 0.64
CA TYR A 58 -1.98 -9.09 0.42
C TYR A 58 -0.66 -8.62 -0.17
N ILE A 59 0.47 -8.99 0.45
CA ILE A 59 1.81 -8.57 0.01
C ILE A 59 2.09 -9.06 -1.42
N VAL A 60 1.89 -10.35 -1.70
CA VAL A 60 2.10 -10.94 -3.04
C VAL A 60 1.15 -10.32 -4.08
N THR A 61 -0.08 -9.94 -3.68
CA THR A 61 -1.00 -9.26 -4.58
C THR A 61 -0.56 -7.83 -4.87
N MET A 62 0.04 -7.12 -3.89
CA MET A 62 0.52 -5.75 -4.07
C MET A 62 1.77 -5.70 -4.95
N GLU A 63 2.68 -6.65 -4.79
CA GLU A 63 3.87 -6.79 -5.64
C GLU A 63 3.48 -6.89 -7.13
N LYS A 64 2.44 -7.67 -7.45
CA LYS A 64 1.95 -7.86 -8.83
C LYS A 64 1.16 -6.69 -9.40
N LYS A 65 0.66 -5.77 -8.57
CA LYS A 65 -0.16 -4.63 -9.02
C LYS A 65 0.72 -3.43 -9.37
N LYS A 66 1.34 -3.48 -10.55
CA LYS A 66 2.22 -2.41 -11.04
C LYS A 66 1.46 -1.29 -11.80
N ASP A 67 0.29 -1.58 -12.37
CA ASP A 67 -0.43 -0.65 -13.26
C ASP A 67 -1.57 0.16 -12.62
N SER A 68 -1.66 0.19 -11.28
CA SER A 68 -2.71 0.96 -10.59
C SER A 68 -2.28 2.39 -10.29
N PHE A 69 -3.24 3.31 -10.14
CA PHE A 69 -2.96 4.69 -9.74
C PHE A 69 -2.19 4.73 -8.40
N GLU A 70 -2.58 3.88 -7.45
CA GLU A 70 -1.89 3.72 -6.18
C GLU A 70 -0.45 3.26 -6.36
N SER A 71 -0.19 2.39 -7.34
CA SER A 71 1.17 1.95 -7.65
C SER A 71 2.02 3.12 -8.14
N LEU A 72 1.49 3.95 -9.05
CA LEU A 72 2.19 5.12 -9.60
C LEU A 72 2.53 6.15 -8.51
N VAL A 73 1.56 6.51 -7.65
CA VAL A 73 1.83 7.49 -6.59
C VAL A 73 2.79 6.98 -5.52
N MET A 74 2.99 5.67 -5.41
CA MET A 74 3.89 5.03 -4.45
C MET A 74 5.27 4.70 -5.04
N GLU A 75 5.53 4.99 -6.32
CA GLU A 75 6.81 4.65 -6.96
C GLU A 75 8.00 5.21 -6.21
N HIS A 76 7.93 6.48 -5.80
CA HIS A 76 9.02 7.17 -5.11
C HIS A 76 9.44 6.53 -3.77
N ILE A 77 8.66 5.63 -3.17
CA ILE A 77 8.96 4.92 -1.90
C ILE A 77 8.93 3.39 -2.04
N ARG A 78 8.87 2.88 -3.27
CA ARG A 78 8.61 1.46 -3.56
C ARG A 78 9.64 0.54 -2.92
N LEU A 79 10.93 0.89 -2.94
CA LEU A 79 12.01 0.12 -2.34
C LEU A 79 11.90 0.03 -0.81
N ASN A 80 11.44 1.08 -0.15
CA ASN A 80 11.17 1.02 1.28
C ASN A 80 9.95 0.13 1.59
N GLY A 81 8.87 0.27 0.81
CA GLY A 81 7.70 -0.60 0.93
C GLY A 81 8.02 -2.08 0.69
N ALA A 82 8.89 -2.35 -0.28
CA ALA A 82 9.45 -3.65 -0.57
C ALA A 82 10.16 -4.28 0.63
N TYR A 83 11.07 -3.53 1.27
CA TYR A 83 11.76 -4.00 2.48
C TYR A 83 10.76 -4.45 3.57
N TRP A 84 9.75 -3.64 3.88
CA TRP A 84 8.74 -4.01 4.90
C TRP A 84 7.89 -5.22 4.49
N GLY A 85 7.50 -5.29 3.22
CA GLY A 85 6.76 -6.43 2.67
C GLY A 85 7.56 -7.73 2.76
N LEU A 86 8.82 -7.70 2.31
CA LEU A 86 9.72 -8.85 2.34
C LEU A 86 10.08 -9.27 3.76
N THR A 87 10.36 -8.32 4.66
CA THR A 87 10.59 -8.62 6.08
C THR A 87 9.37 -9.33 6.69
N THR A 88 8.16 -8.89 6.34
CA THR A 88 6.94 -9.57 6.80
C THR A 88 6.84 -10.99 6.24
N LEU A 89 7.19 -11.21 4.98
CA LEU A 89 7.22 -12.55 4.40
C LEU A 89 8.28 -13.44 5.05
N ASP A 90 9.46 -12.89 5.37
CA ASP A 90 10.53 -13.60 6.06
C ASP A 90 10.12 -14.03 7.48
N LEU A 91 9.55 -13.11 8.26
CA LEU A 91 9.00 -13.39 9.59
C LEU A 91 7.89 -14.46 9.58
N LEU A 92 7.18 -14.61 8.46
CA LEU A 92 6.15 -15.63 8.24
C LEU A 92 6.68 -16.90 7.57
N HIS A 93 7.99 -16.99 7.32
CA HIS A 93 8.65 -18.08 6.58
C HIS A 93 8.09 -18.31 5.16
N LYS A 94 7.67 -17.22 4.52
CA LYS A 94 7.11 -17.18 3.16
C LYS A 94 7.94 -16.32 2.20
N LEU A 95 9.20 -16.03 2.53
CA LEU A 95 10.07 -15.23 1.67
C LEU A 95 10.21 -15.81 0.24
N HIS A 96 10.18 -17.14 0.12
CA HIS A 96 10.18 -17.88 -1.15
C HIS A 96 8.94 -17.64 -2.05
N ALA A 97 7.95 -16.88 -1.59
CA ALA A 97 6.80 -16.49 -2.42
C ALA A 97 7.14 -15.38 -3.43
N VAL A 98 8.33 -14.78 -3.33
CA VAL A 98 8.87 -13.76 -4.23
C VAL A 98 10.13 -14.30 -4.89
N GLU A 99 10.29 -14.07 -6.19
CA GLU A 99 11.47 -14.48 -6.95
C GLU A 99 12.65 -13.56 -6.59
N ALA A 100 13.62 -14.10 -5.85
CA ALA A 100 14.74 -13.33 -5.31
C ALA A 100 15.56 -12.66 -6.43
N ASP A 101 15.89 -13.38 -7.50
CA ASP A 101 16.74 -12.86 -8.58
C ASP A 101 16.09 -11.71 -9.35
N GLU A 102 14.79 -11.80 -9.66
CA GLU A 102 14.03 -10.70 -10.26
C GLU A 102 14.03 -9.47 -9.33
N PHE A 103 13.90 -9.70 -8.03
CA PHE A 103 13.90 -8.64 -7.04
C PHE A 103 15.27 -7.95 -6.92
N ILE A 104 16.36 -8.73 -6.90
CA ILE A 104 17.71 -8.19 -6.86
C ILE A 104 18.01 -7.41 -8.13
N GLU A 105 17.62 -7.91 -9.31
CA GLU A 105 17.77 -7.17 -10.56
C GLU A 105 17.05 -5.81 -10.51
N TRP A 106 15.82 -5.79 -10.00
CA TRP A 106 15.09 -4.53 -9.82
C TRP A 106 15.77 -3.58 -8.81
N ILE A 107 16.24 -4.08 -7.66
CA ILE A 107 16.97 -3.25 -6.69
C ILE A 107 18.23 -2.65 -7.32
N MET A 108 18.98 -3.43 -8.09
CA MET A 108 20.19 -2.94 -8.75
C MET A 108 19.86 -1.94 -9.86
N SER A 109 18.68 -2.00 -10.47
CA SER A 109 18.21 -0.97 -11.41
C SER A 109 17.86 0.37 -10.73
N CYS A 110 17.70 0.38 -9.41
CA CYS A 110 17.48 1.60 -8.63
C CYS A 110 18.79 2.24 -8.12
N TYR A 111 19.95 1.62 -8.39
CA TYR A 111 21.26 2.08 -7.92
C TYR A 111 21.81 3.24 -8.76
N HIS A 112 22.32 4.26 -8.08
CA HIS A 112 22.97 5.44 -8.65
C HIS A 112 24.49 5.33 -8.50
N PRO A 113 25.23 4.97 -9.56
CA PRO A 113 26.66 4.70 -9.47
C PRO A 113 27.50 5.94 -9.13
N ASP A 114 27.04 7.14 -9.51
CA ASP A 114 27.77 8.39 -9.27
C ASP A 114 27.73 8.84 -7.81
N GLN A 115 26.66 8.47 -7.08
CA GLN A 115 26.46 8.83 -5.67
C GLN A 115 26.65 7.63 -4.72
N VAL A 116 26.75 6.43 -5.28
CA VAL A 116 26.80 5.16 -4.52
C VAL A 116 25.59 5.02 -3.57
N ASP A 117 24.40 5.30 -4.09
CA ASP A 117 23.15 5.30 -3.33
C ASP A 117 21.98 4.74 -4.18
N TRP A 118 20.80 4.52 -3.60
CA TRP A 118 19.61 4.00 -4.26
C TRP A 118 18.50 5.06 -4.29
N GLY A 119 17.77 5.09 -5.40
CA GLY A 119 16.47 5.74 -5.47
C GLY A 119 15.34 4.86 -4.92
N GLY A 120 14.20 5.46 -4.59
CA GLY A 120 13.03 4.72 -4.11
C GLY A 120 12.40 3.81 -5.17
N ASN A 121 12.71 4.06 -6.44
CA ASN A 121 12.46 3.21 -7.60
C ASN A 121 13.33 3.72 -8.77
N VAL A 122 13.32 3.03 -9.91
CA VAL A 122 14.07 3.42 -11.11
C VAL A 122 13.78 4.87 -11.51
N GLY A 123 14.82 5.68 -11.66
CA GLY A 123 14.71 7.08 -12.09
C GLY A 123 14.29 8.08 -11.00
N HIS A 124 14.17 7.65 -9.74
CA HIS A 124 13.92 8.55 -8.61
C HIS A 124 15.21 8.98 -7.92
N ASP A 125 15.18 10.15 -7.28
CA ASP A 125 16.33 10.69 -6.54
C ASP A 125 16.83 9.72 -5.47
N ALA A 126 18.17 9.64 -5.36
CA ALA A 126 18.83 8.84 -4.35
C ALA A 126 18.63 9.43 -2.95
N HIS A 127 18.56 8.56 -1.95
CA HIS A 127 18.46 8.96 -0.56
C HIS A 127 18.91 7.82 0.36
N VAL A 128 19.60 8.17 1.47
CA VAL A 128 20.16 7.21 2.43
C VAL A 128 19.16 6.14 2.92
N LEU A 129 17.88 6.50 3.04
CA LEU A 129 16.79 5.58 3.39
C LEU A 129 16.72 4.36 2.46
N TYR A 130 16.93 4.58 1.16
CA TYR A 130 16.85 3.57 0.14
C TYR A 130 18.14 2.76 0.03
N THR A 131 19.32 3.35 0.32
CA THR A 131 20.56 2.56 0.54
C THR A 131 20.35 1.53 1.63
N LEU A 132 19.79 1.96 2.76
CA LEU A 132 19.54 1.09 3.91
C LEU A 132 18.51 0.01 3.53
N SER A 133 17.41 0.40 2.87
CA SER A 133 16.38 -0.54 2.42
C SER A 133 16.94 -1.57 1.43
N ALA A 134 17.78 -1.15 0.47
CA ALA A 134 18.46 -2.04 -0.46
C ALA A 134 19.38 -3.04 0.27
N GLY A 135 20.24 -2.55 1.17
CA GLY A 135 21.12 -3.39 1.97
C GLY A 135 20.37 -4.39 2.84
N GLN A 136 19.26 -3.97 3.43
CA GLN A 136 18.40 -4.85 4.22
C GLN A 136 17.74 -5.95 3.37
N VAL A 137 17.23 -5.61 2.18
CA VAL A 137 16.65 -6.62 1.28
C VAL A 137 17.71 -7.58 0.76
N LEU A 138 18.90 -7.08 0.42
CA LEU A 138 20.03 -7.93 0.02
C LEU A 138 20.44 -8.87 1.15
N CYS A 139 20.39 -8.41 2.41
CA CYS A 139 20.59 -9.26 3.59
C CYS A 139 19.49 -10.33 3.72
N LEU A 140 18.21 -9.98 3.53
CA LEU A 140 17.10 -10.95 3.59
C LEU A 140 17.27 -12.10 2.60
N PHE A 141 17.85 -11.84 1.43
CA PHE A 141 18.09 -12.84 0.40
C PHE A 141 19.48 -13.50 0.45
N ASP A 142 20.32 -13.16 1.44
CA ASP A 142 21.73 -13.59 1.51
C ASP A 142 22.54 -13.21 0.25
N ARG A 143 22.31 -11.99 -0.25
CA ARG A 143 22.88 -11.42 -1.49
C ARG A 143 23.71 -10.17 -1.25
N LEU A 144 24.33 -10.05 -0.08
CA LEU A 144 25.24 -8.93 0.24
C LEU A 144 26.50 -8.91 -0.64
N ASP A 145 26.82 -10.02 -1.32
CA ASP A 145 27.88 -10.12 -2.32
C ASP A 145 27.70 -9.17 -3.51
N ALA A 146 26.45 -8.72 -3.77
CA ALA A 146 26.16 -7.74 -4.81
C ALA A 146 26.56 -6.30 -4.44
N LEU A 147 26.92 -6.02 -3.16
CA LEU A 147 27.27 -4.69 -2.67
C LEU A 147 28.78 -4.51 -2.52
N ASP A 148 29.25 -3.33 -2.92
CA ASP A 148 30.55 -2.81 -2.48
C ASP A 148 30.37 -2.23 -1.07
N VAL A 149 30.53 -3.08 -0.05
CA VAL A 149 30.25 -2.75 1.35
C VAL A 149 31.04 -1.53 1.82
N ASP A 150 32.29 -1.40 1.39
CA ASP A 150 33.15 -0.27 1.78
C ASP A 150 32.61 1.04 1.20
N LYS A 151 32.24 1.07 -0.09
CA LYS A 151 31.65 2.27 -0.69
C LYS A 151 30.31 2.64 -0.09
N VAL A 152 29.46 1.66 0.19
CA VAL A 152 28.14 1.90 0.81
C VAL A 152 28.32 2.44 2.23
N ALA A 153 29.27 1.89 3.00
CA ALA A 153 29.58 2.39 4.33
C ALA A 153 30.09 3.84 4.28
N ASP A 154 30.99 4.16 3.35
CA ASP A 154 31.47 5.53 3.13
C ASP A 154 30.33 6.48 2.78
N CYS A 155 29.39 6.08 1.90
CA CYS A 155 28.22 6.86 1.55
C CYS A 155 27.37 7.22 2.79
N ILE A 156 27.10 6.23 3.65
CA ILE A 156 26.30 6.42 4.88
C ILE A 156 27.02 7.32 5.89
N LEU A 157 28.36 7.21 6.00
CA LEU A 157 29.15 8.01 6.94
C LEU A 157 29.32 9.47 6.52
N HIS A 158 29.13 9.78 5.23
CA HIS A 158 29.31 11.11 4.66
C HIS A 158 28.01 11.84 4.30
N TYR A 159 26.86 11.26 4.64
CA TYR A 159 25.54 11.88 4.46
C TYR A 159 25.29 12.99 5.50
#